data_AF-A0A6B8RNJ6-F1
#
_entry.id   AF-A0A6B8RNJ6-F1
#
_cell.length_a   1.000
_cell.length_b   1.000
_cell.length_c   1.000
_cell.angle_alpha   90.00
_cell.angle_beta   90.00
_cell.angle_gamma   90.00
#
_symmetry.space_group_name_H-M   'P 1'
#
loop_
_entity.id
_entity.type
_entity.pdbx_description
1 polymer ?
#
loop_
_entity_poly.entity_id
_entity_poly.type
_entity_poly.pdbx_seq_one_letter_code
_entity_poly.pdbx_strand_id
1 'polypeptide(L)' 'MNVDVNAIFQIAGIGIIIAMIHTVLKQMGKEDMAQWVTLIGFVVVMFMVIHMLNDLFKEIKTIFLFQ' A
#
# COMPACT_ATOMS: atom_id res chain seq x y z
N MET A 1 -2.02 20.48 -2.62
CA MET A 1 -0.60 20.09 -2.65
C MET A 1 -0.13 19.30 -1.41
N ASN A 2 -1.04 18.79 -0.54
CA ASN A 2 -0.66 17.97 0.64
C ASN A 2 -1.10 16.49 0.52
N VAL A 3 -2.06 16.17 -0.35
CA VAL A 3 -2.67 14.82 -0.41
C VAL A 3 -1.70 13.80 -1.03
N ASP A 4 -1.03 14.17 -2.12
CA ASP A 4 -0.14 13.26 -2.85
C ASP A 4 1.09 12.86 -2.03
N VAL A 5 1.67 13.82 -1.32
CA VAL A 5 2.87 13.58 -0.49
C VAL A 5 2.53 12.68 0.71
N ASN A 6 1.39 12.91 1.37
CA ASN A 6 0.95 12.08 2.49
C ASN A 6 0.74 10.61 2.08
N ALA A 7 0.14 10.37 0.91
CA ALA A 7 -0.06 9.01 0.40
C ALA A 7 1.27 8.28 0.14
N ILE A 8 2.24 8.98 -0.47
CA ILE A 8 3.59 8.43 -0.71
C ILE A 8 4.29 8.10 0.62
N PHE A 9 4.24 9.00 1.61
CA PHE A 9 4.82 8.75 2.92
C PHE A 9 4.15 7.59 3.66
N GLN A 10 2.83 7.45 3.54
CA GLN A 10 2.08 6.36 4.15
C GLN A 10 2.48 5.00 3.55
N ILE A 11 2.59 4.91 2.22
CA ILE A 11 3.06 3.70 1.53
C ILE A 11 4.51 3.38 1.92
N ALA A 12 5.39 4.38 1.96
CA ALA A 12 6.78 4.22 2.38
C ALA A 12 6.89 3.72 3.84
N GLY A 13 6.11 4.29 4.75
CA GLY A 13 6.07 3.87 6.16
C GLY A 13 5.63 2.42 6.33
N ILE A 14 4.59 2.01 5.60
CA ILE A 14 4.14 0.60 5.58
C ILE A 14 5.25 -0.31 5.06
N GLY A 15 5.93 0.09 3.98
CA GLY A 15 7.07 -0.65 3.42
C GLY A 15 8.22 -0.85 4.41
N ILE A 16 8.57 0.19 5.19
CA ILE A 16 9.60 0.10 6.23
C ILE A 16 9.19 -0.91 7.31
N ILE A 17 7.94 -0.85 7.78
CA ILE A 17 7.43 -1.78 8.81
C ILE A 17 7.47 -3.22 8.31
N ILE A 18 7.01 -3.49 7.09
CA ILE A 18 7.04 -4.82 6.48
C ILE A 18 8.48 -5.33 6.38
N ALA A 19 9.42 -4.50 5.92
CA ALA A 19 10.83 -4.86 5.79
C ALA A 19 11.47 -5.19 7.16
N MET A 20 11.12 -4.43 8.20
CA MET A 20 11.55 -4.71 9.57
C MET A 20 11.01 -6.05 10.05
N ILE A 21 9.72 -6.32 9.87
CA ILE A 21 9.09 -7.59 10.28
C ILE A 21 9.72 -8.76 9.52
N HIS A 22 9.90 -8.64 8.21
CA HIS A 22 10.56 -9.66 7.39
C HIS A 22 11.97 -9.96 7.92
N THR A 23 12.77 -8.92 8.19
CA THR A 23 14.14 -9.07 8.70
C THR A 23 14.15 -9.78 10.06
N VAL A 24 13.24 -9.41 10.96
CA VAL A 24 13.10 -10.04 12.28
C VAL A 24 12.67 -11.51 12.17
N LEU A 25 11.68 -11.83 11.33
CA LEU A 25 11.23 -13.21 11.12
C LEU A 25 12.33 -14.08 10.52
N LYS A 26 13.11 -13.53 9.57
CA LYS A 26 14.26 -14.22 9.00
C LYS A 26 15.34 -14.49 10.05
N GLN A 27 15.63 -13.53 10.93
CA GLN A 27 16.58 -13.71 12.04
C GLN A 27 16.10 -14.77 13.05
N MET A 28 14.79 -14.94 13.22
CA MET A 28 14.20 -16.00 14.06
C MET A 28 14.17 -17.38 13.37
N GLY A 29 14.71 -17.51 12.15
CA GLY A 29 14.68 -18.75 11.37
C GLY A 29 13.31 -19.09 10.78
N LYS A 30 12.35 -18.15 10.77
CA LYS A 30 11.00 -18.34 10.21
C LYS A 30 10.91 -17.74 8.81
N GLU A 31 11.70 -18.28 7.88
CA GLU A 31 11.84 -17.74 6.53
C GLU A 31 10.54 -17.83 5.72
N ASP A 32 9.78 -18.93 5.85
CA ASP A 32 8.47 -19.07 5.20
C ASP A 32 7.50 -17.95 5.60
N MET A 33 7.42 -17.66 6.90
CA MET A 33 6.56 -16.58 7.40
C MET A 33 7.05 -15.20 6.95
N ALA A 34 8.38 -15.00 6.86
CA ALA A 34 8.94 -13.75 6.36
C ALA A 34 8.47 -13.49 4.92
N GLN A 35 8.54 -14.51 4.06
CA GLN A 35 8.09 -14.44 2.68
C GLN A 35 6.60 -14.05 2.58
N TRP A 36 5.75 -14.68 3.40
CA TRP A 36 4.32 -14.37 3.46
C TRP A 36 4.05 -12.94 3.91
N VAL A 37 4.80 -12.41 4.87
CA VAL A 37 4.67 -11.01 5.32
C VAL A 37 4.94 -10.03 4.20
N THR A 38 5.99 -10.26 3.40
CA THR A 38 6.30 -9.40 2.24
C THR A 38 5.18 -9.44 1.19
N LEU A 39 4.64 -10.63 0.91
CA LEU A 39 3.53 -10.82 -0.02
C LEU A 39 2.25 -10.11 0.44
N ILE A 40 1.86 -10.32 1.69
CA ILE A 40 0.68 -9.66 2.29
C ILE A 40 0.89 -8.15 2.31
N GLY A 41 2.08 -7.70 2.70
CA GLY A 41 2.44 -6.29 2.71
C GLY A 41 2.32 -5.63 1.33
N PHE A 42 2.78 -6.32 0.29
CA PHE A 42 2.62 -5.88 -1.10
C PHE A 42 1.14 -5.78 -1.49
N VAL A 43 0.33 -6.79 -1.16
CA VAL A 43 -1.11 -6.80 -1.45
C VAL A 43 -1.83 -5.63 -0.76
N VAL A 44 -1.50 -5.32 0.49
CA VAL A 44 -2.07 -4.18 1.23
C VAL A 44 -1.76 -2.85 0.53
N VAL A 45 -0.51 -2.64 0.10
CA VAL A 45 -0.13 -1.44 -0.66
C VAL A 45 -0.89 -1.37 -1.98
N MET A 46 -1.05 -2.51 -2.67
CA MET A 46 -1.80 -2.57 -3.92
C MET A 46 -3.27 -2.19 -3.73
N PHE A 47 -3.92 -2.63 -2.65
CA PHE A 47 -5.28 -2.19 -2.31
C PHE A 47 -5.37 -0.68 -2.08
N MET A 48 -4.37 -0.08 -1.45
CA MET A 48 -4.33 1.37 -1.25
C MET A 48 -4.31 2.11 -2.59
N VAL A 49 -3.49 1.64 -3.55
CA VAL A 49 -3.43 2.20 -4.90
C VAL A 49 -4.76 2.01 -5.63
N ILE A 50 -5.40 0.84 -5.52
CA ILE A 50 -6.71 0.58 -6.14
C ILE A 50 -7.77 1.56 -5.61
N HIS A 51 -7.79 1.86 -4.31
CA HIS A 51 -8.73 2.84 -3.75
C HIS A 51 -8.48 4.25 -4.30
N MET A 52 -7.22 4.67 -4.44
CA MET A 52 -6.89 5.96 -5.06
C MET A 52 -7.38 6.03 -6.52
N LEU A 53 -7.21 4.94 -7.28
CA LEU A 53 -7.73 4.86 -8.64
C LEU A 53 -9.26 4.92 -8.67
N ASN A 54 -9.94 4.25 -7.74
CA ASN A 54 -11.40 4.30 -7.64
C ASN A 54 -11.89 5.72 -7.37
N ASP A 55 -11.22 6.48 -6.51
CA ASP A 55 -11.58 7.87 -6.23
C ASP A 55 -11.34 8.77 -7.44
N LEU A 56 -10.24 8.56 -8.18
CA LEU A 56 -10.02 9.21 -9.48
C LEU A 56 -11.16 8.91 -10.47
N PHE A 57 -11.55 7.64 -10.59
CA PHE A 57 -12.65 7.25 -11.48
C PHE A 57 -14.00 7.85 -11.06
N LYS A 58 -14.26 7.97 -9.76
CA LYS A 58 -15.47 8.66 -9.26
C LYS A 58 -15.43 10.14 -9.63
N GLU A 59 -14.30 10.80 -9.45
CA GLU A 59 -14.14 12.22 -9.79
C GLU A 59 -14.36 12.47 -11.28
N ILE A 60 -13.80 11.61 -12.15
CA ILE A 60 -14.09 11.61 -13.59
C ILE A 60 -15.59 11.43 -13.82
N LYS A 61 -16.21 10.38 -13.26
CA LYS A 61 -17.64 10.13 -13.42
C LYS A 61 -18.50 11.31 -12.98
N THR A 62 -18.16 11.97 -11.87
CA THR A 62 -18.88 13.17 -11.40
C THR A 62 -18.80 14.29 -12.42
N ILE A 63 -17.62 14.59 -12.97
CA ILE A 63 -17.47 15.67 -13.96
C ILE A 63 -18.21 15.35 -15.27
N PHE A 64 -18.18 14.08 -15.70
CA PHE A 64 -18.75 13.67 -17.00
C PHE A 64 -20.24 13.27 -16.97
N LEU A 65 -20.81 12.91 -15.82
CA LEU A 65 -22.23 12.51 -15.68
C LEU A 65 -23.17 13.67 -15.27
N PHE A 66 -22.67 14.90 -15.11
CA PHE A 66 -23.49 16.11 -14.87
C PHE A 66 -23.87 16.86 -16.16
N GLN A 67 -24.14 16.13 -17.25
CA GLN A 67 -25.02 16.59 -18.33
C GLN A 67 -26.24 15.67 -18.46
#